data_AF-A0A524FT16-F1
#
_entry.id   AF-A0A524FT16-F1
#
_cell.length_a   1.000
_cell.length_b   1.000
_cell.length_c   1.000
_cell.angle_alpha   90.00
_cell.angle_beta   90.00
_cell.angle_gamma   90.00
#
_symmetry.space_group_name_H-M   'P 1'
#
loop_
_entity.id
_entity.type
_entity.pdbx_description
1 polymer ?
#
loop_
_entity_poly.entity_id
_entity_poly.type
_entity_poly.pdbx_seq_one_letter_code
_entity_poly.pdbx_strand_id
1 'polypeptide(L)'
;MPDQLELMVKYLIHLQFYSEEEDIFYSRDKKEKLSIPGIREVVLAFENEFQQHIQLIRRKEFRAFLEAIARKIPFEVEQILIDFNLNVGELGSQNLTDELSANFLVGPIRSFLQSREFEVCIYEITREAIIRIGTDDAKSLVDDRISDCFSRNDPSVSMLHNLALLKFITFIYGSKETQRRVVRIFDQYCEELATKLSS
;
A
#
# COMPACT_ATOMS: atom_id res chain seq x y z
N MET A 1 -14.60 -25.53 -6.65
CA MET A 1 -14.48 -24.23 -7.34
C MET A 1 -13.94 -23.25 -6.31
N PRO A 2 -12.96 -22.40 -6.66
CA PRO A 2 -12.49 -21.38 -5.73
C PRO A 2 -13.62 -20.41 -5.40
N ASP A 3 -13.62 -20.00 -4.13
CA ASP A 3 -14.61 -19.11 -3.55
C ASP A 3 -14.49 -17.71 -4.16
N GLN A 4 -15.56 -17.17 -4.76
CA GLN A 4 -15.50 -15.87 -5.46
C GLN A 4 -15.09 -14.73 -4.52
N LEU A 5 -15.47 -14.83 -3.25
CA LEU A 5 -15.11 -13.85 -2.24
C LEU A 5 -13.62 -13.91 -1.88
N GLU A 6 -13.06 -15.11 -1.76
CA GLU A 6 -11.61 -15.30 -1.50
C GLU A 6 -10.78 -14.79 -2.67
N LEU A 7 -11.22 -15.08 -3.91
CA LEU A 7 -10.59 -14.55 -5.13
C LEU A 7 -10.65 -13.01 -5.18
N MET A 8 -11.76 -12.41 -4.75
CA MET A 8 -11.89 -10.95 -4.68
C MET A 8 -10.92 -10.36 -3.67
N VAL A 9 -10.83 -10.92 -2.45
CA VAL A 9 -9.87 -10.47 -1.43
C VAL A 9 -8.44 -10.56 -1.95
N LYS A 10 -8.07 -11.71 -2.52
CA LYS A 10 -6.76 -11.93 -3.13
C LYS A 10 -6.46 -10.89 -4.20
N TYR A 11 -7.39 -10.70 -5.13
CA TYR A 11 -7.26 -9.70 -6.19
C TYR A 11 -7.05 -8.30 -5.62
N LEU A 12 -7.83 -7.89 -4.62
CA LEU A 12 -7.71 -6.59 -3.98
C LEU A 12 -6.36 -6.43 -3.29
N ILE A 13 -5.84 -7.46 -2.62
CA ILE A 13 -4.53 -7.40 -1.96
C ILE A 13 -3.40 -7.31 -2.97
N HIS A 14 -3.44 -8.05 -4.07
CA HIS A 14 -2.37 -8.05 -5.07
C HIS A 14 -2.41 -6.83 -6.00
N LEU A 15 -3.58 -6.19 -6.06
CA LEU A 15 -3.89 -5.11 -7.00
C LEU A 15 -2.79 -4.05 -7.01
N GLN A 16 -2.33 -3.70 -8.22
CA GLN A 16 -1.37 -2.64 -8.52
C GLN A 16 0.09 -2.86 -8.08
N PHE A 17 0.44 -3.86 -7.26
CA PHE A 17 1.83 -4.00 -6.80
C PHE A 17 2.45 -5.39 -6.88
N TYR A 18 1.70 -6.49 -7.00
CA TYR A 18 2.27 -7.84 -7.03
C TYR A 18 1.61 -8.75 -8.07
N SER A 19 2.41 -9.60 -8.73
CA SER A 19 1.98 -10.73 -9.54
C SER A 19 2.49 -12.02 -8.91
N GLU A 20 1.56 -12.87 -8.46
CA GLU A 20 1.89 -14.20 -7.92
C GLU A 20 2.36 -15.18 -8.99
N GLU A 21 1.88 -15.05 -10.23
CA GLU A 21 2.29 -15.92 -11.34
C GLU A 21 3.77 -15.71 -11.67
N GLU A 22 4.22 -14.45 -11.66
CA GLU A 22 5.60 -14.10 -12.00
C GLU A 22 6.52 -13.98 -10.77
N ASP A 23 5.95 -13.90 -9.57
CA ASP A 23 6.64 -13.48 -8.33
C ASP A 23 7.35 -12.13 -8.48
N ILE A 24 6.61 -11.18 -9.06
CA ILE A 24 7.12 -9.86 -9.44
C ILE A 24 6.35 -8.76 -8.72
N PHE A 25 7.12 -7.81 -8.22
CA PHE A 25 6.66 -6.56 -7.67
C PHE A 25 6.72 -5.45 -8.74
N TYR A 26 5.71 -4.58 -8.81
CA TYR A 26 5.62 -3.54 -9.84
C TYR A 26 5.63 -2.12 -9.26
N SER A 27 6.08 -1.16 -10.05
CA SER A 27 5.77 0.26 -9.85
C SER A 27 4.26 0.52 -10.00
N ARG A 28 3.80 1.67 -9.51
CA ARG A 28 2.40 2.12 -9.63
C ARG A 28 1.88 2.07 -11.08
N ASP A 29 2.71 2.46 -12.04
CA ASP A 29 2.36 2.48 -13.48
C ASP A 29 2.69 1.18 -14.21
N LYS A 30 3.18 0.16 -13.49
CA LYS A 30 3.59 -1.16 -13.98
C LYS A 30 4.70 -1.16 -15.04
N LYS A 31 5.42 -0.05 -15.22
CA LYS A 31 6.55 0.02 -16.16
C LYS A 31 7.83 -0.56 -15.58
N GLU A 32 8.02 -0.45 -14.27
CA GLU A 32 9.14 -1.05 -13.58
C GLU A 32 8.71 -2.30 -12.84
N LYS A 33 9.65 -3.24 -12.74
CA LYS A 33 9.45 -4.52 -12.09
C LYS A 33 10.67 -4.94 -11.28
N LEU A 34 10.42 -5.50 -10.11
CA LEU A 34 11.44 -6.02 -9.21
C LEU A 34 11.10 -7.47 -8.84
N SER A 35 12.10 -8.34 -8.90
CA SER A 35 12.03 -9.66 -8.26
C SER A 35 12.80 -9.57 -6.95
N ILE A 36 12.10 -9.79 -5.84
CA ILE A 36 12.67 -9.68 -4.50
C ILE A 36 12.47 -11.03 -3.81
N PRO A 37 13.53 -11.80 -3.53
CA PRO A 37 13.40 -13.10 -2.90
C PRO A 37 12.70 -13.02 -1.54
N GLY A 38 11.65 -13.83 -1.36
CA GLY A 38 10.89 -13.94 -0.11
C GLY A 38 9.68 -13.01 0.00
N ILE A 39 9.31 -12.27 -1.05
CA ILE A 39 8.13 -11.39 -1.02
C ILE A 39 6.82 -12.16 -1.12
N ARG A 40 6.79 -13.29 -1.82
CA ARG A 40 5.59 -14.13 -1.96
C ARG A 40 5.03 -14.49 -0.59
N GLU A 41 5.88 -14.95 0.32
CA GLU A 41 5.50 -15.35 1.66
C GLU A 41 4.95 -14.16 2.47
N VAL A 42 5.51 -12.96 2.28
CA VAL A 42 5.03 -11.73 2.91
C VAL A 42 3.64 -11.36 2.40
N VAL A 43 3.44 -11.38 1.08
CA VAL A 43 2.15 -11.03 0.46
C VAL A 43 1.08 -12.05 0.82
N LEU A 44 1.40 -13.35 0.81
CA LEU A 44 0.47 -14.40 1.24
C LEU A 44 0.10 -14.29 2.72
N ALA A 45 1.05 -13.95 3.60
CA ALA A 45 0.75 -13.72 5.01
C ALA A 45 -0.17 -12.51 5.20
N PHE A 46 0.07 -11.42 4.46
CA PHE A 46 -0.79 -10.25 4.47
C PHE A 46 -2.20 -10.57 3.93
N GLU A 47 -2.31 -11.31 2.83
CA GLU A 47 -3.58 -11.79 2.27
C GLU A 47 -4.35 -12.66 3.28
N ASN A 48 -3.65 -13.55 3.98
CA ASN A 48 -4.25 -14.46 4.94
C ASN A 48 -4.90 -13.73 6.13
N GLU A 49 -4.42 -12.54 6.52
CA GLU A 49 -5.06 -11.75 7.59
C GLU A 49 -6.50 -11.37 7.26
N PHE A 50 -6.81 -11.20 5.96
CA PHE A 50 -8.17 -10.90 5.50
C PHE A 50 -8.95 -12.20 5.29
N GLN A 51 -8.34 -13.21 4.66
CA GLN A 51 -9.02 -14.47 4.32
C GLN A 51 -9.49 -15.25 5.55
N GLN A 52 -8.69 -15.29 6.62
CA GLN A 52 -9.08 -16.01 7.85
C GLN A 52 -10.35 -15.43 8.53
N HIS A 53 -10.75 -14.20 8.18
CA HIS A 53 -11.90 -13.50 8.73
C HIS A 53 -13.04 -13.32 7.72
N ILE A 54 -12.93 -13.90 6.52
CA ILE A 54 -13.86 -13.67 5.41
C ILE A 54 -15.30 -14.10 5.73
N GLN A 55 -15.48 -15.05 6.64
CA GLN A 55 -16.82 -15.47 7.11
C GLN A 55 -17.57 -14.35 7.83
N LEU A 56 -16.87 -13.38 8.42
CA LEU A 56 -17.50 -12.22 9.07
C LEU A 56 -18.18 -11.32 8.02
N ILE A 57 -17.60 -11.17 6.82
CA ILE A 57 -18.24 -10.44 5.70
C ILE A 57 -19.56 -11.11 5.31
N ARG A 58 -19.56 -12.44 5.17
CA ARG A 58 -20.76 -13.23 4.79
C ARG A 58 -21.89 -13.09 5.79
N ARG A 59 -21.53 -13.05 7.07
CA ARG A 59 -22.47 -12.84 8.18
C ARG A 59 -22.86 -11.37 8.35
N LYS A 60 -22.34 -10.47 7.52
CA LYS A 60 -22.53 -9.02 7.60
C LYS A 60 -22.03 -8.42 8.93
N GLU A 61 -21.07 -9.09 9.56
CA GLU A 61 -20.39 -8.68 10.79
C GLU A 61 -19.18 -7.78 10.46
N PHE A 62 -19.42 -6.71 9.68
CA PHE A 62 -18.35 -5.89 9.07
C PHE A 62 -17.44 -5.19 10.09
N ARG A 63 -18.01 -4.70 11.20
CA ARG A 63 -17.23 -4.12 12.28
C ARG A 63 -16.28 -5.15 12.90
N ALA A 64 -16.77 -6.35 13.19
CA ALA A 64 -15.94 -7.42 13.74
C ALA A 64 -14.83 -7.83 12.77
N PHE A 65 -15.11 -7.84 11.46
CA PHE A 65 -14.11 -8.04 10.41
C PHE A 65 -12.98 -7.00 10.50
N LEU A 66 -13.33 -5.71 10.54
CA LEU A 66 -12.35 -4.64 10.63
C LEU A 66 -11.57 -4.67 11.95
N GLU A 67 -12.24 -4.88 13.08
CA GLU A 67 -11.60 -4.99 14.40
C GLU A 67 -10.63 -6.17 14.46
N ALA A 68 -10.94 -7.29 13.80
CA ALA A 68 -10.05 -8.44 13.76
C ALA A 68 -8.74 -8.13 13.01
N ILE A 69 -8.83 -7.44 11.87
CA ILE A 69 -7.67 -7.01 11.07
C ILE A 69 -6.87 -5.94 11.81
N ALA A 70 -7.55 -5.00 12.47
CA ALA A 70 -6.95 -3.88 13.20
C ALA A 70 -6.04 -4.31 14.37
N ARG A 71 -6.12 -5.57 14.81
CA ARG A 71 -5.23 -6.13 15.84
C ARG A 71 -3.77 -6.21 15.40
N LYS A 72 -3.51 -6.32 14.10
CA LYS A 72 -2.15 -6.43 13.55
C LYS A 72 -1.81 -5.30 12.59
N ILE A 73 -2.80 -4.80 11.86
CA ILE A 73 -2.62 -3.78 10.83
C ILE A 73 -3.20 -2.47 11.38
N PRO A 74 -2.40 -1.41 11.53
CA PRO A 74 -2.86 -0.14 12.07
C PRO A 74 -3.68 0.64 11.03
N PHE A 75 -4.97 0.78 11.28
CA PHE A 75 -5.87 1.68 10.55
C PHE A 75 -7.04 2.08 11.46
N GLU A 76 -7.76 3.13 11.07
CA GLU A 76 -8.90 3.64 11.82
C GLU A 76 -10.19 2.90 11.42
N VAL A 77 -10.61 1.95 12.27
CA VAL A 77 -11.82 1.15 12.03
C VAL A 77 -13.06 2.02 11.78
N GLU A 78 -13.25 3.07 12.57
CA GLU A 78 -14.43 3.95 12.44
C GLU A 78 -14.46 4.68 11.10
N GLN A 79 -13.31 5.17 10.62
CA GLN A 79 -13.25 5.87 9.35
C GLN A 79 -13.65 4.94 8.20
N ILE A 80 -13.10 3.71 8.18
CA ILE A 80 -13.47 2.71 7.16
C ILE A 80 -14.96 2.33 7.25
N LEU A 81 -15.54 2.23 8.45
CA LEU A 81 -16.96 1.97 8.62
C LEU A 81 -17.85 3.11 8.13
N ILE A 82 -17.45 4.36 8.36
CA ILE A 82 -18.16 5.54 7.86
C ILE A 82 -18.20 5.48 6.33
N ASP A 83 -17.04 5.32 5.70
CA ASP A 83 -16.92 5.26 4.24
C ASP A 83 -17.69 4.08 3.65
N PHE A 84 -17.64 2.92 4.31
CA PHE A 84 -18.43 1.75 3.94
C PHE A 84 -19.94 2.05 3.96
N ASN A 85 -20.45 2.62 5.06
CA ASN A 85 -21.87 2.91 5.20
C ASN A 85 -22.36 3.96 4.20
N LEU A 86 -21.52 4.95 3.85
CA LEU A 86 -21.83 5.91 2.78
C LEU A 86 -21.98 5.21 1.43
N ASN A 87 -21.02 4.36 1.05
CA ASN A 87 -21.08 3.59 -0.20
C ASN A 87 -22.30 2.65 -0.24
N VAL A 88 -22.65 2.00 0.87
CA VAL A 88 -23.84 1.14 0.96
C VAL A 88 -25.13 1.97 0.85
N GLY A 89 -25.16 3.16 1.45
CA GLY A 89 -26.29 4.09 1.37
C GLY A 89 -26.56 4.55 -0.05
N GLU A 90 -25.51 4.87 -0.81
CA GLU A 90 -25.60 5.26 -2.23
C GLU A 90 -26.00 4.10 -3.13
N LEU A 91 -25.44 2.90 -2.90
CA LEU A 91 -25.72 1.70 -3.68
C LEU A 91 -27.14 1.14 -3.42
N GLY A 92 -27.64 1.32 -2.21
CA GLY A 92 -28.84 0.66 -1.69
C GLY A 92 -28.53 -0.73 -1.13
N SER A 93 -28.94 -0.99 0.12
CA SER A 93 -28.58 -2.21 0.86
C SER A 93 -28.93 -3.54 0.17
N GLN A 94 -30.02 -3.57 -0.61
CA GLN A 94 -30.44 -4.74 -1.37
C GLN A 94 -29.47 -5.18 -2.48
N ASN A 95 -28.57 -4.28 -2.90
CA ASN A 95 -27.58 -4.52 -3.94
C ASN A 95 -26.21 -4.93 -3.36
N LEU A 96 -26.06 -4.98 -2.03
CA LEU A 96 -24.79 -5.25 -1.36
C LEU A 96 -24.48 -6.75 -1.33
N THR A 97 -23.72 -7.20 -2.34
CA THR A 97 -23.15 -8.56 -2.37
C THR A 97 -21.97 -8.70 -1.42
N ASP A 98 -21.51 -9.93 -1.18
CA ASP A 98 -20.34 -10.18 -0.35
C ASP A 98 -19.06 -9.63 -0.99
N GLU A 99 -18.95 -9.74 -2.32
CA GLU A 99 -17.81 -9.24 -3.09
C GLU A 99 -17.75 -7.71 -3.07
N LEU A 100 -18.90 -7.04 -3.21
CA LEU A 100 -18.97 -5.59 -3.05
C LEU A 100 -18.62 -5.17 -1.62
N SER A 101 -19.06 -5.96 -0.63
CA SER A 101 -18.67 -5.72 0.76
C SER A 101 -17.16 -5.82 0.94
N ALA A 102 -16.52 -6.85 0.37
CA ALA A 102 -15.06 -6.97 0.40
C ALA A 102 -14.37 -5.81 -0.32
N ASN A 103 -14.88 -5.37 -1.47
CA ASN A 103 -14.34 -4.21 -2.19
C ASN A 103 -14.37 -2.94 -1.33
N PHE A 104 -15.48 -2.68 -0.65
CA PHE A 104 -15.65 -1.49 0.21
C PHE A 104 -14.98 -1.60 1.58
N LEU A 105 -14.45 -2.76 1.97
CA LEU A 105 -13.75 -2.95 3.25
C LEU A 105 -12.25 -3.14 3.05
N VAL A 106 -11.84 -4.08 2.19
CA VAL A 106 -10.43 -4.44 1.95
C VAL A 106 -9.71 -3.38 1.11
N GLY A 107 -10.37 -2.90 0.05
CA GLY A 107 -9.81 -1.90 -0.85
C GLY A 107 -9.38 -0.63 -0.11
N PRO A 108 -10.26 0.00 0.69
CA PRO A 108 -9.93 1.16 1.50
C PRO A 108 -8.79 0.95 2.49
N ILE A 109 -8.71 -0.20 3.18
CA ILE A 109 -7.60 -0.48 4.10
C ILE A 109 -6.26 -0.48 3.34
N ARG A 110 -6.16 -1.22 2.23
CA ARG A 110 -4.94 -1.28 1.43
C ARG A 110 -4.56 0.11 0.92
N SER A 111 -5.51 0.84 0.34
CA SER A 111 -5.26 2.19 -0.19
C SER A 111 -4.82 3.16 0.92
N PHE A 112 -5.44 3.11 2.11
CA PHE A 112 -5.04 3.91 3.26
C PHE A 112 -3.59 3.64 3.67
N LEU A 113 -3.22 2.37 3.84
CA LEU A 113 -1.85 2.00 4.20
C LEU A 113 -0.85 2.47 3.14
N GLN A 114 -1.17 2.24 1.87
CA GLN A 114 -0.31 2.65 0.77
C GLN A 114 -0.08 4.16 0.74
N SER A 115 -1.16 4.96 0.81
CA SER A 115 -1.08 6.42 0.85
C SER A 115 -0.30 6.90 2.06
N ARG A 116 -0.63 6.40 3.27
CA ARG A 116 0.04 6.79 4.51
C ARG A 116 1.54 6.54 4.46
N GLU A 117 1.94 5.32 4.12
CA GLU A 117 3.37 4.96 4.11
C GLU A 117 4.13 5.69 2.99
N PHE A 118 3.48 5.93 1.85
CA PHE A 118 4.08 6.71 0.76
C PHE A 118 4.23 8.19 1.10
N GLU A 119 3.24 8.82 1.72
CA GLU A 119 3.30 10.22 2.16
C GLU A 119 4.41 10.45 3.19
N VAL A 120 4.54 9.54 4.17
CA VAL A 120 5.64 9.57 5.14
C VAL A 120 6.99 9.47 4.43
N CYS A 121 7.13 8.54 3.49
CA CYS A 121 8.34 8.38 2.67
C CYS A 121 8.70 9.68 1.91
N ILE A 122 7.76 10.27 1.20
CA ILE A 122 7.98 11.50 0.44
C ILE A 122 8.33 12.67 1.36
N TYR A 123 7.68 12.78 2.52
CA TYR A 123 8.01 13.79 3.52
C TYR A 123 9.46 13.66 4.02
N GLU A 124 9.90 12.44 4.33
CA GLU A 124 11.28 12.20 4.78
C GLU A 124 12.31 12.54 3.70
N ILE A 125 12.07 12.12 2.46
CA ILE A 125 12.96 12.38 1.32
C ILE A 125 13.06 13.87 1.00
N THR A 126 11.93 14.58 0.97
CA THR A 126 11.92 16.03 0.71
C THR A 126 12.62 16.79 1.82
N ARG A 127 12.38 16.43 3.09
CA ARG A 127 13.09 17.01 4.24
C ARG A 127 14.59 16.80 4.15
N GLU A 128 15.05 15.60 3.80
CA GLU A 128 16.47 15.29 3.61
C GLU A 128 17.07 16.12 2.46
N ALA A 129 16.39 16.24 1.32
CA ALA A 129 16.85 17.06 0.20
C ALA A 129 16.97 18.56 0.56
N ILE A 130 16.01 19.10 1.32
CA ILE A 130 16.06 20.49 1.82
C ILE A 130 17.30 20.70 2.70
N ILE A 131 17.58 19.75 3.60
CA ILE A 131 18.76 19.81 4.48
C ILE A 131 20.06 19.77 3.67
N ARG A 132 20.12 18.94 2.61
CA ARG A 132 21.30 18.83 1.74
C ARG A 132 21.60 20.12 0.96
N ILE A 133 20.56 20.82 0.49
CA ILE A 133 20.73 22.09 -0.23
C ILE A 133 21.19 23.20 0.72
N GLY A 134 20.55 23.32 1.89
CA GLY A 134 21.02 24.20 2.96
C GLY A 134 20.88 25.70 2.69
N THR A 135 20.02 26.12 1.76
CA THR A 135 19.75 27.53 1.44
C THR A 135 18.34 27.97 1.86
N ASP A 136 18.09 29.27 1.96
CA ASP A 136 16.79 29.83 2.37
C ASP A 136 15.65 29.49 1.39
N ASP A 137 15.98 29.30 0.11
CA ASP A 137 15.06 28.95 -0.97
C ASP A 137 14.91 27.43 -1.19
N ALA A 138 15.65 26.60 -0.46
CA ALA A 138 15.70 25.14 -0.63
C ALA A 138 14.31 24.49 -0.62
N LYS A 139 13.40 24.96 0.25
CA LYS A 139 12.04 24.42 0.34
C LYS A 139 11.26 24.62 -0.96
N SER A 140 11.23 25.85 -1.48
CA SER A 140 10.49 26.15 -2.72
C SER A 140 11.05 25.36 -3.90
N LEU A 141 12.37 25.25 -3.97
CA LEU A 141 13.07 24.54 -5.02
C LEU A 141 12.80 23.02 -4.98
N VAL A 142 12.78 22.42 -3.78
CA VAL A 142 12.42 21.00 -3.61
C VAL A 142 10.94 20.76 -3.93
N ASP A 143 10.04 21.65 -3.50
CA ASP A 143 8.60 21.56 -3.78
C ASP A 143 8.32 21.59 -5.30
N ASP A 144 9.02 22.45 -6.05
CA ASP A 144 8.92 22.50 -7.52
C ASP A 144 9.46 21.22 -8.17
N ARG A 145 10.61 20.73 -7.70
CA ARG A 145 11.25 19.51 -8.23
C ARG A 145 10.41 18.26 -7.99
N ILE A 146 9.86 18.10 -6.79
CA ILE A 146 9.01 16.93 -6.50
C ILE A 146 7.69 16.98 -7.29
N SER A 147 7.13 18.17 -7.48
CA SER A 147 5.97 18.38 -8.36
C SER A 147 6.26 17.97 -9.80
N ASP A 148 7.43 18.35 -10.34
CA ASP A 148 7.86 17.92 -11.68
C ASP A 148 8.01 16.39 -11.75
N CYS A 149 8.64 15.75 -10.75
CA CYS A 149 8.76 14.29 -10.67
C CYS A 149 7.39 13.59 -10.68
N PHE A 150 6.41 14.09 -9.94
CA PHE A 150 5.04 13.56 -9.97
C PHE A 150 4.40 13.72 -11.35
N SER A 151 4.51 14.90 -11.96
CA SER A 151 3.89 15.19 -13.27
C SER A 151 4.42 14.30 -14.40
N ARG A 152 5.70 13.89 -14.30
CA ARG A 152 6.38 13.05 -15.29
C ARG A 152 6.26 11.56 -15.02
N ASN A 153 5.61 11.16 -13.92
CA ASN A 153 5.66 9.78 -13.42
C ASN A 153 7.11 9.29 -13.28
N ASP A 154 7.94 10.05 -12.56
CA ASP A 154 9.33 9.67 -12.31
C ASP A 154 9.39 8.22 -11.79
N PRO A 155 10.31 7.38 -12.29
CA PRO A 155 10.33 5.97 -11.92
C PRO A 155 10.62 5.75 -10.43
N SER A 156 11.46 6.59 -9.81
CA SER A 156 11.77 6.47 -8.38
C SER A 156 10.52 6.76 -7.54
N VAL A 157 9.76 7.81 -7.87
CA VAL A 157 8.47 8.11 -7.22
C VAL A 157 7.46 6.98 -7.43
N SER A 158 7.35 6.48 -8.66
CA SER A 158 6.39 5.43 -9.03
C SER A 158 6.69 4.09 -8.35
N MET A 159 7.96 3.77 -8.14
CA MET A 159 8.38 2.59 -7.41
C MET A 159 8.18 2.76 -5.89
N LEU A 160 8.58 3.91 -5.33
CA LEU A 160 8.41 4.22 -3.91
C LEU A 160 6.95 4.13 -3.45
N HIS A 161 5.99 4.48 -4.32
CA HIS A 161 4.56 4.34 -4.03
C HIS A 161 4.16 2.95 -3.56
N ASN A 162 4.66 1.91 -4.23
CA ASN A 162 4.36 0.55 -3.83
C ASN A 162 5.40 0.05 -2.80
N LEU A 163 6.67 0.45 -2.91
CA LEU A 163 7.73 -0.06 -2.02
C LEU A 163 7.51 0.37 -0.57
N ALA A 164 6.91 1.54 -0.34
CA ALA A 164 6.54 1.98 1.00
C ALA A 164 5.57 1.00 1.67
N LEU A 165 4.52 0.58 0.95
CA LEU A 165 3.61 -0.46 1.43
C LEU A 165 4.35 -1.79 1.64
N LEU A 166 5.18 -2.22 0.69
CA LEU A 166 5.94 -3.47 0.79
C LEU A 166 6.86 -3.48 2.02
N LYS A 167 7.60 -2.40 2.27
CA LYS A 167 8.46 -2.22 3.43
C LYS A 167 7.65 -2.39 4.72
N PHE A 168 6.50 -1.75 4.80
CA PHE A 168 5.59 -1.83 5.93
C PHE A 168 5.11 -3.27 6.19
N ILE A 169 4.53 -3.94 5.19
CA ILE A 169 4.02 -5.31 5.37
C ILE A 169 5.15 -6.32 5.63
N THR A 170 6.34 -6.09 5.06
CA THR A 170 7.51 -6.94 5.31
C THR A 170 8.00 -6.80 6.76
N PHE A 171 7.85 -5.63 7.38
CA PHE A 171 8.17 -5.46 8.79
C PHE A 171 7.25 -6.29 9.70
N ILE A 172 5.97 -6.42 9.33
CA ILE A 172 4.98 -7.20 10.11
C ILE A 172 5.13 -8.70 9.86
N TYR A 173 5.25 -9.12 8.59
CA TYR A 173 5.13 -10.54 8.21
C TYR A 173 6.42 -11.18 7.70
N GLY A 174 7.41 -10.38 7.33
CA GLY A 174 8.63 -10.86 6.71
C GLY A 174 9.66 -11.39 7.70
N SER A 175 10.47 -12.34 7.23
CA SER A 175 11.69 -12.75 7.93
C SER A 175 12.66 -11.58 8.07
N LYS A 176 13.57 -11.63 9.07
CA LYS A 176 14.64 -10.61 9.21
C LYS A 176 15.49 -10.46 7.95
N GLU A 177 15.64 -11.52 7.18
CA GLU A 177 16.39 -11.52 5.93
C GLU A 177 15.62 -10.77 4.83
N THR A 178 14.33 -11.08 4.64
CA THR A 178 13.45 -10.37 3.70
C THR A 178 13.34 -8.89 4.06
N GLN A 179 13.19 -8.56 5.34
CA GLN A 179 13.16 -7.18 5.83
C GLN A 179 14.42 -6.41 5.42
N ARG A 180 15.61 -6.97 5.66
CA ARG A 180 16.88 -6.32 5.26
C ARG A 180 16.98 -6.10 3.76
N ARG A 181 16.51 -7.05 2.94
CA ARG A 181 16.50 -6.90 1.47
C ARG A 181 15.58 -5.77 1.04
N VAL A 182 14.33 -5.78 1.50
CA VAL A 182 13.34 -4.75 1.14
C VAL A 182 13.79 -3.38 1.61
N VAL A 183 14.34 -3.25 2.82
CA VAL A 183 14.88 -1.98 3.33
C VAL A 183 16.02 -1.47 2.45
N ARG A 184 16.99 -2.32 2.06
CA ARG A 184 18.09 -1.88 1.17
C ARG A 184 17.59 -1.37 -0.18
N ILE A 185 16.61 -2.06 -0.78
CA ILE A 185 16.02 -1.65 -2.05
C ILE A 185 15.28 -0.32 -1.87
N PHE A 186 14.46 -0.22 -0.82
CA PHE A 186 13.75 1.01 -0.48
C PHE A 186 14.71 2.19 -0.30
N ASP A 187 15.75 2.03 0.51
CA ASP A 187 16.74 3.07 0.81
C ASP A 187 17.48 3.52 -0.47
N GLN A 188 17.75 2.61 -1.41
CA GLN A 188 18.32 2.96 -2.71
C GLN A 188 17.40 3.92 -3.48
N TYR A 189 16.11 3.59 -3.61
CA TYR A 189 15.15 4.45 -4.30
C TYR A 189 14.93 5.79 -3.57
N CYS A 190 14.97 5.80 -2.24
CA CYS A 190 14.95 7.02 -1.44
C CYS A 190 16.15 7.92 -1.74
N GLU A 191 17.35 7.35 -1.77
CA GLU A 191 18.59 8.10 -2.05
C GLU A 191 18.63 8.63 -3.48
N GLU A 192 18.17 7.83 -4.45
CA GLU A 192 18.03 8.27 -5.85
C GLU A 192 17.11 9.49 -5.97
N LEU A 193 15.94 9.46 -5.32
CA LEU A 193 15.02 10.58 -5.34
C LEU A 193 15.58 11.79 -4.57
N ALA A 194 16.14 11.58 -3.37
CA ALA A 194 16.73 12.64 -2.57
C ALA A 194 17.84 13.38 -3.35
N THR A 195 18.70 12.62 -4.04
CA THR A 195 19.75 13.19 -4.91
C THR A 195 19.15 14.02 -6.04
N LYS A 196 18.13 13.53 -6.74
CA LYS A 196 17.44 14.29 -7.80
C LYS A 196 16.85 15.60 -7.27
N LEU A 197 16.27 15.56 -6.07
CA LEU A 197 15.66 16.75 -5.45
C LEU A 197 16.72 17.73 -4.93
N SER A 198 17.91 17.27 -4.54
CA SER A 198 18.99 18.13 -4.04
C SER A 198 20.00 18.61 -5.09
N SER A 199 19.88 18.14 -6.34
CA SER A 199 20.73 18.51 -7.48
C SER A 199 20.23 19.78 -8.16
#